data_AF-A0AA35WVR8-F1
#
_entry.id   AF-A0AA35WVR8-F1
#
_cell.length_a   1.000
_cell.length_b   1.000
_cell.length_c   1.000
_cell.angle_alpha   90.00
_cell.angle_beta   90.00
_cell.angle_gamma   90.00
#
_symmetry.space_group_name_H-M   'P 1'
#
loop_
_entity.id
_entity.type
_entity.pdbx_description
1 polymer ?
#
loop_
_entity_poly.entity_id
_entity_poly.type
_entity_poly.pdbx_seq_one_letter_code
_entity_poly.pdbx_strand_id
1 'polypeptide(L)'
;MAFRVRQICSAEEVAAVFLPKEVEVGWRPGALDHVSFFPTDKSGFYAGELDGKVISCISVVKYSKDYAFVGQYIVDKPYRGKGYGLATWNYSFRSIPEGCNCALNAVDEMIPMYRPHGFKPEWRIKRTTFKVSKELLQRLVPNGVVIKPAVEVPFKELLEYDTSVYLYARPSFLEKWISAPNCHSYAAINQEGQVEGYAVIRSAFRKEDGWRIGPVFANNSTIARNLYRTMIDRVAAQDPTATLTVDIPYGSGFNPEGLDIAAELSGNTEVELVRMYTKGVPPKMPLEKIFAETTLELG
;
A
#
# COMPACT_ATOMS: atom_id res chain seq x y z
N MET A 1 30.50 3.22 20.45
CA MET A 1 29.19 2.88 19.90
C MET A 1 29.40 2.24 18.55
N ALA A 2 29.04 0.97 18.41
CA ALA A 2 29.12 0.25 17.14
C ALA A 2 27.75 0.31 16.46
N PHE A 3 27.67 1.05 15.35
CA PHE A 3 26.50 1.04 14.48
C PHE A 3 26.73 0.07 13.33
N ARG A 4 25.74 -0.76 13.03
CA ARG A 4 25.74 -1.64 11.85
C ARG A 4 24.36 -1.67 11.21
N VAL A 5 24.33 -1.98 9.93
CA VAL A 5 23.08 -2.26 9.19
C VAL A 5 23.11 -3.72 8.78
N ARG A 6 21.97 -4.40 8.90
CA ARG A 6 21.82 -5.79 8.44
C ARG A 6 20.49 -6.00 7.75
N GLN A 7 20.45 -7.03 6.91
CA GLN A 7 19.20 -7.54 6.35
C GLN A 7 18.40 -8.29 7.42
N ILE A 8 17.08 -8.23 7.30
CA ILE A 8 16.10 -9.02 8.05
C ILE A 8 15.79 -10.31 7.28
N CYS A 9 15.64 -11.42 8.01
CA CYS A 9 15.63 -12.75 7.40
C CYS A 9 14.29 -13.49 7.49
N SER A 10 13.27 -12.93 8.15
CA SER A 10 11.94 -13.55 8.23
C SER A 10 10.81 -12.52 8.30
N ALA A 11 9.59 -12.96 7.99
CA ALA A 11 8.39 -12.12 8.06
C ALA A 11 8.08 -11.73 9.52
N GLU A 12 8.32 -12.63 10.46
CA GLU A 12 8.14 -12.40 11.91
C GLU A 12 9.10 -11.34 12.42
N GLU A 13 10.34 -11.34 11.92
CA GLU A 13 11.30 -10.29 12.26
C GLU A 13 10.91 -8.94 11.62
N VAL A 14 10.37 -8.94 10.38
CA VAL A 14 9.76 -7.72 9.80
C VAL A 14 8.66 -7.20 10.73
N ALA A 15 7.76 -8.06 11.18
CA ALA A 15 6.70 -7.66 12.12
C ALA A 15 7.28 -7.06 13.42
N ALA A 16 8.26 -7.74 14.03
CA ALA A 16 8.86 -7.33 15.30
C ALA A 16 9.62 -5.99 15.21
N VAL A 17 10.25 -5.70 14.07
CA VAL A 17 11.05 -4.47 13.87
C VAL A 17 10.20 -3.30 13.39
N PHE A 18 9.32 -3.53 12.41
CA PHE A 18 8.64 -2.46 11.68
C PHE A 18 7.34 -2.03 12.36
N LEU A 19 6.46 -2.97 12.75
CA LEU A 19 5.14 -2.63 13.28
C LEU A 19 5.19 -1.68 14.49
N PRO A 20 6.05 -1.89 15.51
CA PRO A 20 6.11 -0.96 16.65
C PRO A 20 6.49 0.46 16.22
N LYS A 21 7.41 0.59 15.27
CA LYS A 21 7.88 1.88 14.77
C LYS A 21 6.81 2.59 13.94
N GLU A 22 6.12 1.85 13.07
CA GLU A 22 4.98 2.36 12.28
C GLU A 22 3.83 2.83 13.16
N VAL A 23 3.52 2.09 14.22
CA VAL A 23 2.53 2.50 15.24
C VAL A 23 3.00 3.77 15.97
N GLU A 24 4.27 3.85 16.38
CA GLU A 24 4.83 5.02 17.07
C GLU A 24 4.73 6.29 16.21
N VAL A 25 4.95 6.17 14.90
CA VAL A 25 4.83 7.30 13.96
C VAL A 25 3.41 7.51 13.42
N GLY A 26 2.42 6.75 13.91
CA GLY A 26 1.00 6.94 13.59
C GLY A 26 0.57 6.45 12.20
N TRP A 27 1.32 5.54 11.58
CA TRP A 27 1.05 5.08 10.20
C TRP A 27 -0.09 4.06 10.08
N ARG A 28 -0.61 3.55 11.20
CA ARG A 28 -1.73 2.58 11.25
C ARG A 28 -1.50 1.38 10.31
N PRO A 29 -0.44 0.60 10.50
CA PRO A 29 -0.11 -0.51 9.61
C PRO A 29 -1.17 -1.62 9.67
N GLY A 30 -1.28 -2.44 8.62
CA GLY A 30 -2.11 -3.65 8.65
C GLY A 30 -1.54 -4.71 9.59
N ALA A 31 -2.40 -5.46 10.27
CA ALA A 31 -1.98 -6.40 11.32
C ALA A 31 -1.03 -7.49 10.82
N LEU A 32 -1.26 -7.97 9.60
CA LEU A 32 -0.50 -9.06 8.98
C LEU A 32 0.21 -8.64 7.68
N ASP A 33 0.43 -7.34 7.45
CA ASP A 33 1.01 -6.88 6.18
C ASP A 33 2.38 -7.52 5.88
N HIS A 34 3.18 -7.78 6.92
CA HIS A 34 4.47 -8.47 6.84
C HIS A 34 4.40 -9.85 6.17
N VAL A 35 3.27 -10.58 6.28
CA VAL A 35 3.11 -11.91 5.67
C VAL A 35 3.09 -11.82 4.14
N SER A 36 2.63 -10.69 3.59
CA SER A 36 2.59 -10.42 2.16
C SER A 36 3.83 -9.64 1.71
N PHE A 37 4.36 -8.76 2.55
CA PHE A 37 5.49 -7.89 2.21
C PHE A 37 6.81 -8.66 2.10
N PHE A 38 7.15 -9.45 3.12
CA PHE A 38 8.44 -10.16 3.16
C PHE A 38 8.62 -11.15 1.99
N PRO A 39 7.60 -11.93 1.58
CA PRO A 39 7.75 -12.87 0.47
C PRO A 39 7.82 -12.22 -0.91
N THR A 40 7.40 -10.96 -1.07
CA THR A 40 7.59 -10.20 -2.31
C THR A 40 9.07 -10.10 -2.67
N ASP A 41 9.90 -9.81 -1.66
CA ASP A 41 11.35 -9.76 -1.78
C ASP A 41 12.01 -10.00 -0.41
N LYS A 42 12.48 -11.23 -0.20
CA LYS A 42 13.14 -11.65 1.06
C LYS A 42 14.45 -10.90 1.33
N SER A 43 14.99 -10.19 0.32
CA SER A 43 16.19 -9.36 0.42
C SER A 43 15.88 -7.88 0.62
N GLY A 44 14.61 -7.52 0.79
CA GLY A 44 14.16 -6.14 0.74
C GLY A 44 14.10 -5.41 2.08
N PHE A 45 14.43 -6.04 3.22
CA PHE A 45 14.16 -5.47 4.54
C PHE A 45 15.44 -5.33 5.36
N TYR A 46 15.65 -4.15 5.96
CA TYR A 46 16.89 -3.81 6.64
C TYR A 46 16.64 -3.14 7.99
N ALA A 47 17.53 -3.41 8.95
CA ALA A 47 17.55 -2.79 10.27
C ALA A 47 18.92 -2.18 10.57
N GLY A 48 18.92 -0.95 11.09
CA GLY A 48 20.10 -0.29 11.65
C GLY A 48 20.15 -0.46 13.16
N GLU A 49 21.24 -1.05 13.65
CA GLU A 49 21.47 -1.41 15.04
C GLU A 49 22.58 -0.55 15.65
N LEU A 50 22.32 0.04 16.81
CA LEU A 50 23.31 0.73 17.62
C LEU A 50 23.50 -0.04 18.93
N ASP A 51 24.71 -0.56 19.15
CA ASP A 51 25.06 -1.34 20.34
C ASP A 51 24.04 -2.47 20.65
N GLY A 52 23.60 -3.16 19.59
CA GLY A 52 22.64 -4.28 19.65
C GLY A 52 21.15 -3.89 19.66
N LYS A 53 20.83 -2.59 19.74
CA LYS A 53 19.44 -2.10 19.68
C LYS A 53 19.07 -1.66 18.27
N VAL A 54 17.95 -2.16 17.73
CA VAL A 54 17.40 -1.71 16.44
C VAL A 54 16.78 -0.31 16.57
N ILE A 55 17.40 0.68 15.96
CA ILE A 55 17.01 2.11 16.05
C ILE A 55 16.51 2.69 14.72
N SER A 56 16.62 1.95 13.62
CA SER A 56 16.08 2.34 12.33
C SER A 56 15.73 1.14 11.47
N CYS A 57 14.79 1.32 10.55
CA CYS A 57 14.40 0.32 9.55
C CYS A 57 14.15 0.98 8.19
N ILE A 58 14.23 0.18 7.12
CA ILE A 58 13.87 0.57 5.75
C ILE A 58 13.50 -0.69 4.95
N SER A 59 12.50 -0.57 4.08
CA SER A 59 12.23 -1.54 3.02
C SER A 59 12.66 -1.00 1.66
N VAL A 60 13.30 -1.85 0.86
CA VAL A 60 13.78 -1.64 -0.51
C VAL A 60 13.41 -2.90 -1.29
N VAL A 61 12.14 -2.99 -1.69
CA VAL A 61 11.54 -4.18 -2.30
C VAL A 61 11.70 -4.13 -3.81
N LYS A 62 12.37 -5.13 -4.38
CA LYS A 62 12.53 -5.26 -5.84
C LYS A 62 11.41 -6.12 -6.41
N TYR A 63 10.56 -5.53 -7.25
CA TYR A 63 9.52 -6.26 -7.98
C TYR A 63 10.05 -6.89 -9.26
N SER A 64 11.10 -6.31 -9.85
CA SER A 64 11.82 -6.86 -10.98
C SER A 64 13.25 -6.29 -11.01
N LYS A 65 14.05 -6.67 -12.02
CA LYS A 65 15.36 -6.05 -12.27
C LYS A 65 15.26 -4.55 -12.62
N ASP A 66 14.09 -4.10 -13.11
CA ASP A 66 13.88 -2.76 -13.65
C ASP A 66 13.06 -1.87 -12.71
N TYR A 67 12.49 -2.41 -11.62
CA TYR A 67 11.65 -1.66 -10.69
C TYR A 67 11.76 -2.10 -9.23
N ALA A 68 11.91 -1.11 -8.35
CA ALA A 68 11.93 -1.26 -6.91
C ALA A 68 11.09 -0.19 -6.22
N PHE A 69 10.60 -0.50 -5.03
CA PHE A 69 9.87 0.42 -4.17
C PHE A 69 10.58 0.57 -2.83
N VAL A 70 10.75 1.81 -2.38
CA VAL A 70 11.38 2.15 -1.11
C VAL A 70 10.30 2.66 -0.16
N GLY A 71 10.21 2.02 1.00
CA GLY A 71 9.22 2.34 2.01
C GLY A 71 9.72 2.10 3.41
N GLN A 72 8.81 2.29 4.38
CA GLN A 72 9.03 1.94 5.78
C GLN A 72 10.35 2.46 6.37
N TYR A 73 10.81 3.63 5.90
CA TYR A 73 12.03 4.27 6.33
C TYR A 73 11.77 5.07 7.62
N ILE A 74 12.13 4.49 8.76
CA ILE A 74 11.85 5.07 10.08
C ILE A 74 13.12 5.03 10.92
N VAL A 75 13.39 6.14 11.63
CA VAL A 75 14.41 6.24 12.67
C VAL A 75 13.72 6.62 13.97
N ASP A 76 14.05 5.92 15.05
CA ASP A 76 13.56 6.21 16.39
C ASP A 76 13.87 7.66 16.78
N LYS A 77 12.90 8.36 17.35
CA LYS A 77 12.96 9.81 17.61
C LYS A 77 14.27 10.28 18.28
N PRO A 78 14.81 9.60 19.32
CA PRO A 78 16.06 10.00 19.98
C PRO A 78 17.32 9.91 19.12
N TYR A 79 17.26 9.22 17.97
CA TYR A 79 18.41 8.94 17.10
C TYR A 79 18.34 9.69 15.77
N ARG A 80 17.28 10.49 15.54
CA ARG A 80 17.14 11.36 14.37
C ARG A 80 18.19 12.48 14.37
N GLY A 81 18.61 12.92 13.18
CA GLY A 81 19.61 13.98 13.01
C GLY A 81 21.07 13.56 13.31
N LYS A 82 21.33 12.29 13.62
CA LYS A 82 22.65 11.76 13.99
C LYS A 82 23.34 10.92 12.89
N GLY A 83 22.80 10.92 11.68
CA GLY A 83 23.35 10.17 10.53
C GLY A 83 22.97 8.69 10.44
N TYR A 84 22.38 8.09 11.48
CA TYR A 84 22.01 6.66 11.47
C TYR A 84 21.02 6.28 10.36
N GLY A 85 19.99 7.10 10.15
CA GLY A 85 19.04 6.87 9.05
C GLY A 85 19.72 6.87 7.67
N LEU A 86 20.59 7.85 7.43
CA LEU A 86 21.33 7.95 6.16
C LEU A 86 22.29 6.76 5.97
N ALA A 87 22.90 6.26 7.05
CA ALA A 87 23.71 5.05 7.01
C ALA A 87 22.87 3.81 6.65
N THR A 88 21.69 3.65 7.23
CA THR A 88 20.71 2.59 6.89
C THR A 88 20.28 2.69 5.43
N TRP A 89 19.91 3.89 4.98
CA TRP A 89 19.55 4.18 3.58
C TRP A 89 20.69 3.82 2.61
N ASN A 90 21.90 4.33 2.84
CA ASN A 90 23.04 4.09 1.96
C ASN A 90 23.43 2.61 1.89
N TYR A 91 23.23 1.86 2.96
CA TYR A 91 23.47 0.42 2.95
C TYR A 91 22.40 -0.32 2.12
N SER A 92 21.12 -0.06 2.38
CA SER A 92 20.02 -0.77 1.70
C SER A 92 19.94 -0.42 0.21
N PHE A 93 20.23 0.82 -0.17
CA PHE A 93 20.23 1.28 -1.56
C PHE A 93 21.27 0.58 -2.44
N ARG A 94 22.34 0.03 -1.87
CA ARG A 94 23.32 -0.78 -2.63
C ARG A 94 22.71 -2.07 -3.18
N SER A 95 21.56 -2.50 -2.67
CA SER A 95 20.85 -3.69 -3.17
C SER A 95 20.06 -3.43 -4.45
N ILE A 96 19.85 -2.16 -4.83
CA ILE A 96 19.09 -1.78 -6.01
C ILE A 96 19.95 -2.04 -7.26
N PRO A 97 19.44 -2.81 -8.25
CA PRO A 97 20.16 -3.03 -9.50
C PRO A 97 20.48 -1.72 -10.22
N GLU A 98 21.63 -1.69 -10.88
CA GLU A 98 21.99 -0.56 -11.73
C GLU A 98 20.92 -0.33 -12.80
N GLY A 99 20.49 0.92 -12.97
CA GLY A 99 19.46 1.26 -13.95
C GLY A 99 18.02 0.95 -13.52
N CYS A 100 17.78 0.38 -12.34
CA CYS A 100 16.43 0.18 -11.80
C CYS A 100 15.70 1.51 -11.59
N ASN A 101 14.42 1.59 -11.98
CA ASN A 101 13.56 2.69 -11.56
C ASN A 101 13.12 2.47 -10.12
N CYS A 102 13.19 3.49 -9.27
CA CYS A 102 12.81 3.38 -7.87
C CYS A 102 11.68 4.35 -7.57
N ALA A 103 10.67 3.85 -6.84
CA ALA A 103 9.55 4.65 -6.35
C ALA A 103 9.55 4.76 -4.83
N LEU A 104 8.96 5.83 -4.31
CA LEU A 104 8.63 5.98 -2.88
C LEU A 104 7.43 6.91 -2.71
N ASN A 105 6.85 6.90 -1.51
CA ASN A 105 5.89 7.91 -1.07
C ASN A 105 6.54 8.80 0.00
N ALA A 106 6.47 10.12 -0.18
CA ALA A 106 7.07 11.10 0.70
C ALA A 106 6.03 12.05 1.28
N VAL A 107 6.14 12.36 2.58
CA VAL A 107 5.55 13.61 3.10
C VAL A 107 6.36 14.81 2.58
N ASP A 108 5.73 15.97 2.47
CA ASP A 108 6.33 17.16 1.84
C ASP A 108 7.68 17.55 2.47
N GLU A 109 7.82 17.39 3.79
CA GLU A 109 9.05 17.71 4.54
C GLU A 109 10.24 16.81 4.17
N MET A 110 9.97 15.60 3.65
CA MET A 110 11.00 14.63 3.29
C MET A 110 11.44 14.74 1.82
N ILE A 111 10.70 15.47 0.97
CA ILE A 111 11.04 15.66 -0.45
C ILE A 111 12.47 16.18 -0.67
N PRO A 112 12.97 17.19 0.09
CA PRO A 112 14.34 17.67 -0.07
C PRO A 112 15.41 16.61 0.19
N MET A 113 15.12 15.61 1.03
CA MET A 113 16.04 14.50 1.31
C MET A 113 16.12 13.52 0.13
N TYR A 114 15.02 13.30 -0.59
CA TYR A 114 14.96 12.35 -1.70
C TYR A 114 15.46 12.91 -3.04
N ARG A 115 15.33 14.22 -3.27
CA ARG A 115 15.76 14.87 -4.53
C ARG A 115 17.22 14.60 -4.92
N PRO A 116 18.22 14.68 -4.01
CA PRO A 116 19.60 14.34 -4.32
C PRO A 116 19.82 12.90 -4.78
N HIS A 117 18.90 11.98 -4.46
CA HIS A 117 18.91 10.58 -4.90
C HIS A 117 18.15 10.36 -6.21
N GLY A 118 17.80 11.43 -6.94
CA GLY A 118 17.18 11.38 -8.26
C GLY A 118 15.65 11.31 -8.27
N PHE A 119 15.00 11.22 -7.10
CA PHE A 119 13.55 11.15 -7.01
C PHE A 119 12.88 12.48 -7.42
N LYS A 120 11.86 12.37 -8.26
CA LYS A 120 11.03 13.49 -8.74
C LYS A 120 9.57 13.26 -8.35
N PRO A 121 8.84 14.28 -7.85
CA PRO A 121 7.40 14.21 -7.62
C PRO A 121 6.61 13.88 -8.88
N GLU A 122 5.58 13.04 -8.77
CA GLU A 122 4.66 12.71 -9.87
C GLU A 122 3.20 13.03 -9.52
N TRP A 123 2.66 12.39 -8.48
CA TRP A 123 1.28 12.60 -8.03
C TRP A 123 1.17 12.62 -6.52
N ARG A 124 -0.02 12.96 -6.02
CA ARG A 124 -0.30 13.02 -4.59
C ARG A 124 -1.25 11.90 -4.17
N ILE A 125 -1.20 11.55 -2.90
CA ILE A 125 -2.02 10.49 -2.30
C ILE A 125 -2.64 11.06 -1.03
N LYS A 126 -3.96 11.00 -0.91
CA LYS A 126 -4.71 11.38 0.29
C LYS A 126 -5.05 10.16 1.10
N ARG A 127 -4.59 10.12 2.35
CA ARG A 127 -5.11 9.17 3.33
C ARG A 127 -6.43 9.69 3.87
N THR A 128 -7.50 8.99 3.54
CA THR A 128 -8.87 9.33 3.93
C THR A 128 -9.37 8.32 4.94
N THR A 129 -9.80 8.80 6.11
CA THR A 129 -10.36 7.98 7.18
C THR A 129 -11.83 8.33 7.42
N PHE A 130 -12.70 7.33 7.44
CA PHE A 130 -14.15 7.47 7.60
C PHE A 130 -14.71 6.35 8.48
N LYS A 131 -15.99 6.48 8.86
CA LYS A 131 -16.69 5.45 9.65
C LYS A 131 -17.77 4.79 8.80
N VAL A 132 -18.05 3.52 9.08
CA VAL A 132 -19.29 2.88 8.63
C VAL A 132 -20.48 3.69 9.15
N SER A 133 -21.43 4.00 8.27
CA SER A 133 -22.71 4.58 8.65
C SER A 133 -23.81 4.16 7.67
N LYS A 134 -25.08 4.30 8.08
CA LYS A 134 -26.22 4.00 7.20
C LYS A 134 -26.25 4.95 6.00
N GLU A 135 -25.90 6.21 6.21
CA GLU A 135 -25.85 7.26 5.19
C GLU A 135 -24.76 6.98 4.16
N LEU A 136 -23.60 6.47 4.58
CA LEU A 136 -22.56 6.01 3.67
C LEU A 136 -23.06 4.87 2.77
N LEU A 137 -23.69 3.86 3.37
CA LEU A 137 -24.25 2.74 2.61
C LEU A 137 -25.33 3.23 1.63
N GLN A 138 -26.21 4.15 2.02
CA GLN A 138 -27.24 4.66 1.09
C GLN A 138 -26.67 5.38 -0.14
N ARG A 139 -25.45 5.95 -0.05
CA ARG A 139 -24.79 6.63 -1.17
C ARG A 139 -24.12 5.67 -2.14
N LEU A 140 -23.53 4.59 -1.64
CA LEU A 140 -22.89 3.55 -2.46
C LEU A 140 -23.91 2.48 -2.86
N VAL A 141 -24.73 2.78 -3.87
CA VAL A 141 -25.77 1.87 -4.36
C VAL A 141 -25.16 0.82 -5.32
N PRO A 142 -25.30 -0.49 -5.05
CA PRO A 142 -24.87 -1.53 -5.98
C PRO A 142 -25.60 -1.46 -7.32
N ASN A 143 -24.90 -1.69 -8.43
CA ASN A 143 -25.43 -1.50 -9.79
C ASN A 143 -25.19 -2.72 -10.70
N GLY A 144 -25.66 -3.91 -10.29
CA GLY A 144 -25.71 -5.10 -11.16
C GLY A 144 -24.35 -5.71 -11.54
N VAL A 145 -23.25 -5.25 -10.94
CA VAL A 145 -21.91 -5.84 -11.12
C VAL A 145 -21.83 -7.15 -10.35
N VAL A 146 -21.35 -8.22 -10.98
CA VAL A 146 -21.14 -9.51 -10.31
C VAL A 146 -19.84 -9.45 -9.52
N ILE A 147 -19.96 -9.45 -8.19
CA ILE A 147 -18.83 -9.47 -7.26
C ILE A 147 -18.71 -10.88 -6.65
N LYS A 148 -17.49 -11.43 -6.66
CA LYS A 148 -17.16 -12.72 -6.03
C LYS A 148 -16.02 -12.55 -5.02
N PRO A 149 -15.92 -13.41 -3.99
CA PRO A 149 -14.70 -13.51 -3.20
C PRO A 149 -13.49 -13.74 -4.11
N ALA A 150 -12.40 -13.00 -3.93
CA ALA A 150 -11.25 -13.09 -4.84
C ALA A 150 -10.59 -14.48 -4.80
N VAL A 151 -10.66 -15.17 -3.65
CA VAL A 151 -10.17 -16.55 -3.49
C VAL A 151 -10.94 -17.60 -4.30
N GLU A 152 -12.14 -17.27 -4.80
CA GLU A 152 -12.95 -18.14 -5.67
C GLU A 152 -12.68 -17.90 -7.16
N VAL A 153 -11.92 -16.85 -7.50
CA VAL A 153 -11.53 -16.52 -8.88
C VAL A 153 -10.21 -17.22 -9.20
N PRO A 154 -10.03 -17.77 -10.42
CA PRO A 154 -8.76 -18.37 -10.82
C PRO A 154 -7.59 -17.41 -10.58
N PHE A 155 -6.62 -17.81 -9.76
CA PHE A 155 -5.50 -16.94 -9.36
C PHE A 155 -4.74 -16.35 -10.56
N LYS A 156 -4.62 -17.12 -11.64
CA LYS A 156 -3.99 -16.67 -12.89
C LYS A 156 -4.68 -15.43 -13.47
N GLU A 157 -6.02 -15.39 -13.50
CA GLU A 157 -6.79 -14.28 -14.05
C GLU A 157 -6.66 -13.03 -13.17
N LEU A 158 -6.69 -13.20 -11.84
CA LEU A 158 -6.42 -12.12 -10.90
C LEU A 158 -5.01 -11.56 -11.03
N LEU A 159 -4.01 -12.43 -11.18
CA LEU A 159 -2.61 -12.02 -11.37
C LEU A 159 -2.41 -11.29 -12.69
N GLU A 160 -3.04 -11.75 -13.77
CA GLU A 160 -3.00 -11.07 -15.07
C GLU A 160 -3.63 -9.67 -14.98
N TYR A 161 -4.78 -9.55 -14.31
CA TYR A 161 -5.43 -8.25 -14.08
C TYR A 161 -4.58 -7.33 -13.19
N ASP A 162 -4.09 -7.80 -12.04
CA ASP A 162 -3.19 -7.03 -11.16
C ASP A 162 -1.95 -6.56 -11.92
N THR A 163 -1.30 -7.46 -12.67
CA THR A 163 -0.11 -7.13 -13.46
C THR A 163 -0.44 -6.10 -14.55
N SER A 164 -1.64 -6.12 -15.14
CA SER A 164 -2.04 -5.13 -16.13
C SER A 164 -2.16 -3.71 -15.55
N VAL A 165 -2.44 -3.58 -14.24
CA VAL A 165 -2.57 -2.30 -13.54
C VAL A 165 -1.26 -1.89 -12.86
N TYR A 166 -0.61 -2.81 -12.14
CA TYR A 166 0.62 -2.56 -11.40
C TYR A 166 1.87 -2.58 -12.29
N LEU A 167 1.77 -3.14 -13.50
CA LEU A 167 2.81 -3.34 -14.52
C LEU A 167 3.95 -4.31 -14.15
N TYR A 168 4.05 -4.71 -12.89
CA TYR A 168 5.04 -5.68 -12.42
C TYR A 168 4.34 -6.86 -11.75
N ALA A 169 4.57 -8.06 -12.29
CA ALA A 169 3.98 -9.27 -11.73
C ALA A 169 4.49 -9.49 -10.30
N ARG A 170 3.54 -9.63 -9.36
CA ARG A 170 3.83 -9.79 -7.92
C ARG A 170 3.08 -10.99 -7.34
N PRO A 171 3.28 -12.22 -7.86
CA PRO A 171 2.47 -13.38 -7.50
C PRO A 171 2.55 -13.73 -6.00
N SER A 172 3.75 -13.73 -5.41
CA SER A 172 3.91 -14.04 -3.98
C SER A 172 3.29 -13.00 -3.05
N PHE A 173 3.22 -11.74 -3.51
CA PHE A 173 2.48 -10.69 -2.82
C PHE A 173 0.98 -10.95 -2.94
N LEU A 174 0.47 -11.04 -4.17
CA LEU A 174 -0.96 -11.08 -4.46
C LEU A 174 -1.62 -12.30 -3.82
N GLU A 175 -0.99 -13.48 -3.92
CA GLU A 175 -1.50 -14.73 -3.35
C GLU A 175 -1.79 -14.57 -1.84
N LYS A 176 -0.87 -13.96 -1.10
CA LYS A 176 -1.01 -13.72 0.34
C LYS A 176 -1.90 -12.53 0.65
N TRP A 177 -1.85 -11.49 -0.18
CA TRP A 177 -2.64 -10.27 -0.01
C TRP A 177 -4.14 -10.54 -0.06
N ILE A 178 -4.59 -11.43 -0.95
CA ILE A 178 -6.02 -11.75 -1.12
C ILE A 178 -6.51 -12.85 -0.17
N SER A 179 -5.62 -13.61 0.46
CA SER A 179 -5.97 -14.80 1.27
C SER A 179 -5.57 -14.71 2.74
N ALA A 180 -4.97 -13.60 3.18
CA ALA A 180 -4.58 -13.40 4.57
C ALA A 180 -5.78 -13.57 5.53
N PRO A 181 -5.61 -14.20 6.70
CA PRO A 181 -6.73 -14.46 7.64
C PRO A 181 -7.47 -13.21 8.12
N ASN A 182 -6.82 -12.05 8.07
CA ASN A 182 -7.37 -10.77 8.53
C ASN A 182 -7.91 -9.88 7.40
N CYS A 183 -8.09 -10.43 6.18
CA CYS A 183 -8.60 -9.69 5.05
C CYS A 183 -9.92 -10.23 4.49
N HIS A 184 -10.63 -9.36 3.77
CA HIS A 184 -11.68 -9.70 2.84
C HIS A 184 -11.31 -9.16 1.47
N SER A 185 -11.37 -10.02 0.47
CA SER A 185 -10.93 -9.73 -0.89
C SER A 185 -12.05 -10.07 -1.86
N TYR A 186 -12.26 -9.21 -2.84
CA TYR A 186 -13.34 -9.34 -3.81
C TYR A 186 -12.87 -8.98 -5.20
N ALA A 187 -13.46 -9.63 -6.20
CA ALA A 187 -13.22 -9.37 -7.61
C ALA A 187 -14.54 -9.14 -8.33
N ALA A 188 -14.54 -8.18 -9.26
CA ALA A 188 -15.63 -7.94 -10.19
C ALA A 188 -15.41 -8.76 -11.46
N ILE A 189 -16.44 -9.50 -11.87
CA ILE A 189 -16.39 -10.42 -13.00
C ILE A 189 -17.44 -10.00 -14.03
N ASN A 190 -17.05 -9.91 -15.30
CA ASN A 190 -17.98 -9.63 -16.38
C ASN A 190 -18.78 -10.87 -16.82
N GLN A 191 -19.69 -10.70 -17.78
CA GLN A 191 -20.53 -11.79 -18.29
C GLN A 191 -19.72 -12.90 -18.98
N GLU A 192 -18.53 -12.58 -19.48
CA GLU A 192 -17.60 -13.51 -20.14
C GLU A 192 -16.68 -14.23 -19.13
N GLY A 193 -16.80 -13.93 -17.84
CA GLY A 193 -15.99 -14.54 -16.79
C GLY A 193 -14.66 -13.84 -16.51
N GLN A 194 -14.37 -12.71 -17.15
CA GLN A 194 -13.11 -11.99 -17.00
C GLN A 194 -13.12 -11.04 -15.80
N VAL A 195 -11.95 -10.85 -15.17
CA VAL A 195 -11.77 -9.87 -14.09
C VAL A 195 -11.76 -8.45 -14.64
N GLU A 196 -12.64 -7.59 -14.10
CA GLU A 196 -12.71 -6.16 -14.42
C GLU A 196 -12.30 -5.25 -13.25
N GLY A 197 -11.96 -5.84 -12.11
CA GLY A 197 -11.52 -5.14 -10.92
C GLY A 197 -11.36 -6.07 -9.74
N TYR A 198 -10.57 -5.66 -8.76
CA TYR A 198 -10.53 -6.31 -7.46
C TYR A 198 -10.16 -5.32 -6.36
N ALA A 199 -10.52 -5.69 -5.14
CA ALA A 199 -10.21 -4.90 -3.97
C ALA A 199 -9.95 -5.78 -2.76
N VAL A 200 -9.19 -5.24 -1.81
CA VAL A 200 -8.91 -5.89 -0.52
C VAL A 200 -9.15 -4.90 0.61
N ILE A 201 -9.79 -5.37 1.68
CA ILE A 201 -9.89 -4.68 2.96
C ILE A 201 -9.32 -5.60 4.05
N ARG A 202 -8.50 -5.06 4.95
CA ARG A 202 -7.80 -5.84 5.98
C ARG A 202 -7.73 -5.10 7.31
N SER A 203 -7.64 -5.82 8.42
CA SER A 203 -7.60 -5.18 9.74
C SER A 203 -6.29 -4.40 9.95
N ALA A 204 -6.38 -3.23 10.57
CA ALA A 204 -5.22 -2.54 11.12
C ALA A 204 -4.62 -3.32 12.31
N PHE A 205 -3.36 -3.05 12.64
CA PHE A 205 -2.67 -3.71 13.75
C PHE A 205 -3.31 -3.41 15.10
N ARG A 206 -3.63 -2.14 15.36
CA ARG A 206 -4.41 -1.76 16.53
C ARG A 206 -5.90 -1.79 16.19
N LYS A 207 -6.70 -2.37 17.07
CA LYS A 207 -8.14 -2.55 16.84
C LYS A 207 -8.86 -1.21 16.66
N GLU A 208 -8.46 -0.19 17.41
CA GLU A 208 -9.02 1.16 17.33
C GLU A 208 -8.71 1.89 16.01
N ASP A 209 -7.67 1.47 15.29
CA ASP A 209 -7.34 2.01 13.96
C ASP A 209 -8.25 1.41 12.86
N GLY A 210 -9.02 0.36 13.18
CA GLY A 210 -10.07 -0.18 12.31
C GLY A 210 -9.54 -1.02 11.14
N TRP A 211 -9.95 -0.68 9.92
CA TRP A 211 -9.66 -1.42 8.69
C TRP A 211 -8.98 -0.57 7.64
N ARG A 212 -8.15 -1.19 6.80
CA ARG A 212 -7.48 -0.57 5.65
C ARG A 212 -7.96 -1.17 4.35
N ILE A 213 -8.41 -0.31 3.44
CA ILE A 213 -8.75 -0.65 2.06
C ILE A 213 -7.53 -0.40 1.18
N GLY A 214 -7.18 -1.38 0.35
CA GLY A 214 -6.11 -1.26 -0.64
C GLY A 214 -5.64 -2.62 -1.16
N PRO A 215 -5.49 -2.80 -2.49
CA PRO A 215 -5.82 -1.83 -3.53
C PRO A 215 -7.34 -1.76 -3.76
N VAL A 216 -7.75 -0.75 -4.54
CA VAL A 216 -9.02 -0.80 -5.29
C VAL A 216 -8.67 -0.52 -6.74
N PHE A 217 -8.54 -1.59 -7.53
CA PHE A 217 -8.30 -1.50 -8.97
C PHE A 217 -9.57 -1.87 -9.71
N ALA A 218 -9.97 -1.08 -10.69
CA ALA A 218 -11.21 -1.29 -11.43
C ALA A 218 -11.14 -0.66 -12.82
N ASN A 219 -11.77 -1.29 -13.82
CA ASN A 219 -11.84 -0.75 -15.18
C ASN A 219 -12.65 0.56 -15.25
N ASN A 220 -13.55 0.81 -14.30
CA ASN A 220 -14.33 2.04 -14.20
C ASN A 220 -14.85 2.27 -12.77
N SER A 221 -15.40 3.45 -12.54
CA SER A 221 -15.91 3.89 -11.24
C SER A 221 -17.14 3.12 -10.76
N THR A 222 -17.96 2.59 -11.66
CA THR A 222 -19.12 1.76 -11.29
C THR A 222 -18.67 0.49 -10.61
N ILE A 223 -17.65 -0.18 -11.18
CA ILE A 223 -17.03 -1.37 -10.57
C ILE A 223 -16.37 -0.99 -9.23
N ALA A 224 -15.62 0.10 -9.18
CA ALA A 224 -14.97 0.56 -7.95
C ALA A 224 -15.98 0.79 -6.81
N ARG A 225 -17.11 1.47 -7.09
CA ARG A 225 -18.19 1.70 -6.10
C ARG A 225 -18.80 0.39 -5.60
N ASN A 226 -19.03 -0.59 -6.48
CA ASN A 226 -19.53 -1.90 -6.06
C ASN A 226 -18.51 -2.63 -5.16
N LEU A 227 -17.21 -2.59 -5.49
CA LEU A 227 -16.16 -3.17 -4.65
C LEU A 227 -16.08 -2.49 -3.26
N TYR A 228 -16.07 -1.15 -3.22
CA TYR A 228 -16.15 -0.40 -1.95
C TYR A 228 -17.37 -0.81 -1.15
N ARG A 229 -18.54 -0.85 -1.79
CA ARG A 229 -19.80 -1.20 -1.14
C ARG A 229 -19.73 -2.60 -0.53
N THR A 230 -19.28 -3.61 -1.27
CA THR A 230 -19.14 -4.98 -0.78
C THR A 230 -18.19 -5.08 0.42
N MET A 231 -17.04 -4.41 0.37
CA MET A 231 -16.09 -4.39 1.49
C MET A 231 -16.68 -3.71 2.75
N ILE A 232 -17.35 -2.57 2.57
CA ILE A 232 -17.96 -1.82 3.68
C ILE A 232 -19.11 -2.62 4.30
N ASP A 233 -19.99 -3.24 3.50
CA ASP A 233 -21.05 -4.11 4.02
C ASP A 233 -20.48 -5.28 4.84
N ARG A 234 -19.40 -5.91 4.35
CA ARG A 234 -18.76 -7.03 5.05
C ARG A 234 -18.19 -6.62 6.41
N VAL A 235 -17.59 -5.44 6.51
CA VAL A 235 -17.08 -4.91 7.78
C VAL A 235 -18.24 -4.46 8.66
N ALA A 236 -19.24 -3.79 8.11
CA ALA A 236 -20.43 -3.31 8.84
C ALA A 236 -21.22 -4.46 9.51
N ALA A 237 -21.27 -5.62 8.85
CA ALA A 237 -21.88 -6.83 9.41
C ALA A 237 -21.15 -7.36 10.66
N GLN A 238 -19.87 -7.03 10.83
CA GLN A 238 -19.06 -7.41 11.99
C GLN A 238 -19.01 -6.29 13.04
N ASP A 239 -18.82 -5.04 12.60
CA ASP A 239 -18.80 -3.84 13.43
C ASP A 239 -19.42 -2.67 12.63
N PRO A 240 -20.67 -2.28 12.93
CA PRO A 240 -21.37 -1.21 12.22
C PRO A 240 -20.81 0.20 12.52
N THR A 241 -19.83 0.30 13.40
CA THR A 241 -19.15 1.54 13.82
C THR A 241 -17.67 1.58 13.47
N ALA A 242 -17.19 0.58 12.73
CA ALA A 242 -15.80 0.44 12.37
C ALA A 242 -15.27 1.70 11.65
N THR A 243 -14.01 2.01 11.92
CA THR A 243 -13.25 3.03 11.18
C THR A 243 -12.57 2.35 9.99
N LEU A 244 -12.58 3.01 8.85
CA LEU A 244 -11.95 2.56 7.61
C LEU A 244 -11.01 3.64 7.10
N THR A 245 -9.85 3.23 6.62
CA THR A 245 -8.85 4.10 6.02
C THR A 245 -8.52 3.61 4.61
N VAL A 246 -8.38 4.56 3.68
CA VAL A 246 -8.02 4.31 2.30
C VAL A 246 -7.04 5.37 1.80
N ASP A 247 -6.08 4.97 0.97
CA ASP A 247 -5.06 5.83 0.40
C ASP A 247 -5.41 6.11 -1.08
N ILE A 248 -5.94 7.31 -1.38
CA ILE A 248 -6.52 7.65 -2.69
C ILE A 248 -5.54 8.53 -3.48
N PRO A 249 -5.02 8.06 -4.61
CA PRO A 249 -4.15 8.88 -5.46
C PRO A 249 -4.96 9.92 -6.24
N TYR A 250 -4.34 11.07 -6.50
CA TYR A 250 -4.90 12.15 -7.28
C TYR A 250 -3.79 13.01 -7.91
N GLY A 251 -4.15 13.70 -8.99
CA GLY A 251 -3.22 14.51 -9.77
C GLY A 251 -3.45 14.29 -11.27
N SER A 252 -2.53 14.80 -12.08
CA SER A 252 -2.61 14.65 -13.54
C SER A 252 -2.56 13.17 -13.94
N GLY A 253 -3.47 12.74 -14.82
CA GLY A 253 -3.53 11.38 -15.36
C GLY A 253 -4.43 10.40 -14.59
N PHE A 254 -4.81 10.69 -13.35
CA PHE A 254 -5.78 9.86 -12.61
C PHE A 254 -7.22 10.13 -13.05
N ASN A 255 -8.09 9.12 -12.90
CA ASN A 255 -9.51 9.30 -13.13
C ASN A 255 -10.10 10.28 -12.10
N PRO A 256 -10.74 11.40 -12.52
CA PRO A 256 -11.39 12.33 -11.60
C PRO A 256 -12.44 11.66 -10.70
N GLU A 257 -13.09 10.59 -11.17
CA GLU A 257 -14.11 9.86 -10.41
C GLU A 257 -13.57 9.16 -9.15
N GLY A 258 -12.25 8.95 -9.04
CA GLY A 258 -11.64 8.48 -7.79
C GLY A 258 -11.81 9.48 -6.64
N LEU A 259 -11.77 10.79 -6.95
CA LEU A 259 -12.04 11.84 -5.98
C LEU A 259 -13.54 11.98 -5.66
N ASP A 260 -14.41 11.68 -6.61
CA ASP A 260 -15.86 11.64 -6.37
C ASP A 260 -16.20 10.54 -5.36
N ILE A 261 -15.63 9.34 -5.53
CA ILE A 261 -15.75 8.26 -4.54
C ILE A 261 -15.19 8.71 -3.19
N ALA A 262 -14.01 9.37 -3.16
CA ALA A 262 -13.45 9.89 -1.92
C ALA A 262 -14.42 10.84 -1.18
N ALA A 263 -15.12 11.72 -1.92
CA ALA A 263 -16.12 12.62 -1.39
C ALA A 263 -17.37 11.86 -0.88
N GLU A 264 -17.81 10.84 -1.62
CA GLU A 264 -18.89 9.92 -1.23
C GLU A 264 -18.57 9.16 0.06
N LEU A 265 -17.30 8.80 0.31
CA LEU A 265 -16.88 8.20 1.58
C LEU A 265 -17.00 9.18 2.76
N SER A 266 -16.96 10.49 2.49
CA SER A 266 -17.02 11.58 3.48
C SER A 266 -16.06 11.40 4.65
N GLY A 267 -14.85 10.95 4.33
CA GLY A 267 -13.77 10.83 5.30
C GLY A 267 -12.99 12.12 5.49
N ASN A 268 -12.26 12.19 6.59
CA ASN A 268 -11.30 13.24 6.86
C ASN A 268 -9.95 12.85 6.24
N THR A 269 -9.31 13.81 5.55
CA THR A 269 -7.92 13.64 5.12
C THR A 269 -6.99 13.80 6.31
N GLU A 270 -6.19 12.77 6.60
CA GLU A 270 -5.27 12.76 7.75
C GLU A 270 -3.84 13.11 7.35
N VAL A 271 -3.41 12.64 6.18
CA VAL A 271 -2.09 12.91 5.63
C VAL A 271 -2.17 12.97 4.12
N GLU A 272 -1.34 13.83 3.53
CA GLU A 272 -1.05 13.81 2.11
C GLU A 272 0.39 13.37 1.89
N LEU A 273 0.59 12.52 0.89
CA LEU A 273 1.91 12.11 0.43
C LEU A 273 2.08 12.45 -1.05
N VAL A 274 3.32 12.44 -1.48
CA VAL A 274 3.74 12.60 -2.86
C VAL A 274 4.41 11.32 -3.32
N ARG A 275 3.85 10.68 -4.35
CA ARG A 275 4.55 9.61 -5.07
C ARG A 275 5.72 10.23 -5.83
N MET A 276 6.89 9.63 -5.70
CA MET A 276 8.10 10.05 -6.40
C MET A 276 8.76 8.88 -7.12
N TYR A 277 9.40 9.15 -8.26
CA TYR A 277 10.18 8.16 -9.03
C TYR A 277 11.56 8.71 -9.41
N THR A 278 12.55 7.83 -9.53
CA THR A 278 13.89 8.21 -10.02
C THR A 278 13.94 8.35 -11.54
N LYS A 279 13.12 7.60 -12.28
CA LYS A 279 13.08 7.59 -13.75
C LYS A 279 11.70 7.92 -14.33
N GLY A 280 10.84 8.53 -13.52
CA GLY A 280 9.47 8.86 -13.89
C GLY A 280 8.50 7.68 -13.76
N VAL A 281 7.22 7.96 -14.03
CA VAL A 281 6.14 6.97 -14.00
C VAL A 281 6.43 5.85 -15.01
N PRO A 282 6.31 4.56 -14.63
CA PRO A 282 6.37 3.46 -15.58
C PRO A 282 5.44 3.69 -16.77
N PRO A 283 5.95 3.63 -18.02
CA PRO A 283 5.13 3.90 -19.20
C PRO A 283 3.91 2.99 -19.25
N LYS A 284 2.75 3.55 -19.64
CA LYS A 284 1.47 2.84 -19.78
C LYS A 284 0.81 2.39 -18.48
N MET A 285 1.22 2.90 -17.32
CA MET A 285 0.50 2.63 -16.08
C MET A 285 -0.94 3.18 -16.23
N PRO A 286 -1.98 2.33 -16.11
CA PRO A 286 -3.36 2.75 -16.32
C PRO A 286 -3.86 3.46 -15.05
N LEU A 287 -3.39 4.69 -14.82
CA LEU A 287 -3.72 5.49 -13.64
C LEU A 287 -5.23 5.69 -13.49
N GLU A 288 -5.99 5.64 -14.59
CA GLU A 288 -7.44 5.70 -14.61
C GLU A 288 -8.14 4.51 -13.92
N LYS A 289 -7.43 3.38 -13.74
CA LYS A 289 -7.95 2.17 -13.09
C LYS A 289 -7.65 2.10 -11.60
N ILE A 290 -6.90 3.06 -11.04
CA ILE A 290 -6.45 3.06 -9.66
C ILE A 290 -7.37 3.96 -8.82
N PHE A 291 -8.26 3.34 -8.04
CA PHE A 291 -9.19 4.03 -7.14
C PHE A 291 -8.71 4.04 -5.68
N ALA A 292 -7.71 3.22 -5.35
CA ALA A 292 -6.92 3.29 -4.14
C ALA A 292 -5.58 2.59 -4.35
N GLU A 293 -4.53 3.12 -3.73
CA GLU A 293 -3.20 2.51 -3.71
C GLU A 293 -3.24 1.13 -3.05
N THR A 294 -2.30 0.24 -3.41
CA THR A 294 -2.19 -1.07 -2.76
C THR A 294 -1.85 -0.88 -1.29
N THR A 295 -0.74 -0.17 -1.05
CA THR A 295 -0.20 0.20 0.25
C THR A 295 0.71 1.42 0.08
N LEU A 296 0.93 2.21 1.13
CA LEU A 296 1.94 3.27 1.06
C LEU A 296 3.36 2.72 1.20
N GLU A 297 3.46 1.57 1.85
CA GLU A 297 4.67 0.92 2.29
C GLU A 297 5.41 0.22 1.14
N LEU A 298 4.67 -0.39 0.21
CA LEU A 298 5.21 -1.16 -0.91
C LEU A 298 4.71 -0.70 -2.30
N GLY A 299 3.87 0.34 -2.37
CA GLY A 299 3.25 0.83 -3.61
C GLY A 299 2.03 0.03 -4.03
#